data_AF-A0A7V6BCC1-F1
#
_entry.id   AF-A0A7V6BCC1-F1
#
_cell.length_a   1.000
_cell.length_b   1.000
_cell.length_c   1.000
_cell.angle_alpha   90.00
_cell.angle_beta   90.00
_cell.angle_gamma   90.00
#
_symmetry.space_group_name_H-M   'P 1'
#
loop_
_entity.id
_entity.type
_entity.pdbx_description
1 polymer ?
#
loop_
_entity_poly.entity_id
_entity_poly.type
_entity_poly.pdbx_seq_one_letter_code
_entity_poly.pdbx_strand_id
1 'polypeptide(L)'
;HMKSVLKHYFLLWVCIISTDVLVLADDSIKSQLEWWRASRFGMFIHWGPVSLSGHEIGWSRGDQVPIDIYDNLYKDFNPTNFNAEQWVKLAKNAGMKYLVFTSRHHDGFFMWDTELSDYNIMHTPFKRDVLKELADACKKHDLVFCIYFSILDWKHPDYPLGSPGGRTKKPNSDMDRYYKFLEAQIKELFRKYGPFGVVWFDGEWEAPWTDQYATNLYRLVKSLQPTVLVNNRVGKGRQGMDGITVPGQLGGDFDTPEQRIGRFNIDRPWESCITLCNQWSWKPNDQLKSLKECIHTLVKTTGGDGNLLLNIGPMPTGEIEPRQAIRLLEIGDWLEKYGESIYATRGGPFKPNSFMASTRKDNII
;
A
#
# COMPACT_ATOMS: atom_id res chain seq x y z
N HIS A 1 -20.37 69.43 29.74
CA HIS A 1 -21.22 68.37 30.31
C HIS A 1 -21.19 67.13 29.41
N MET A 2 -20.66 66.02 29.96
CA MET A 2 -21.04 64.61 29.74
C MET A 2 -21.21 63.97 28.32
N LYS A 3 -20.40 62.90 28.12
CA LYS A 3 -20.65 61.63 27.37
C LYS A 3 -20.56 61.72 25.82
N SER A 4 -19.98 60.80 25.05
CA SER A 4 -19.40 59.46 25.28
C SER A 4 -18.47 59.03 24.12
N VAL A 5 -17.36 58.38 24.47
CA VAL A 5 -16.83 57.10 23.98
C VAL A 5 -17.35 56.56 22.63
N LEU A 6 -16.46 56.34 21.64
CA LEU A 6 -16.32 55.04 20.97
C LEU A 6 -14.92 54.86 20.35
N LYS A 7 -14.24 53.80 20.81
CA LYS A 7 -12.91 53.33 20.39
C LYS A 7 -12.92 52.84 18.94
N HIS A 8 -11.90 53.22 18.16
CA HIS A 8 -11.46 52.49 16.97
C HIS A 8 -10.10 51.85 17.28
N TYR A 9 -10.08 50.58 17.66
CA TYR A 9 -8.88 49.73 17.60
C TYR A 9 -9.06 48.81 16.39
N PHE A 10 -8.38 49.15 15.30
CA PHE A 10 -8.18 48.23 14.17
C PHE A 10 -7.08 47.24 14.60
N LEU A 11 -7.49 46.06 15.09
CA LEU A 11 -6.57 44.94 15.28
C LEU A 11 -6.19 44.40 13.89
N LEU A 12 -4.96 44.66 13.46
CA LEU A 12 -4.29 43.83 12.47
C LEU A 12 -4.06 42.44 13.09
N TRP A 13 -4.97 41.51 12.84
CA TRP A 13 -4.67 40.08 12.94
C TRP A 13 -3.88 39.68 11.71
N VAL A 14 -2.57 39.92 11.74
CA VAL A 14 -1.64 39.20 10.87
C VAL A 14 -1.58 37.78 11.41
N CYS A 15 -2.04 36.81 10.62
CA CYS A 15 -1.84 35.39 10.87
C CYS A 15 -0.34 35.08 10.88
N ILE A 16 0.28 35.14 12.06
CA ILE A 16 1.58 34.52 12.32
C ILE A 16 1.29 33.04 12.52
N ILE A 17 1.16 32.29 11.42
CA ILE A 17 1.39 30.84 11.47
C ILE A 17 2.89 30.72 11.76
N SER A 18 3.24 30.31 12.99
CA SER A 18 4.60 30.38 13.48
C SER A 18 5.55 29.54 12.63
N THR A 19 6.72 30.10 12.36
CA THR A 19 7.85 29.41 11.71
C THR A 19 8.18 28.08 12.39
N ASP A 20 7.96 27.98 13.69
CA ASP A 20 8.21 26.77 14.48
C ASP A 20 7.29 25.60 14.09
N VAL A 21 6.02 25.87 13.75
CA VAL A 21 5.08 24.83 13.29
C VAL A 21 5.46 24.33 11.90
N LEU A 22 5.94 25.22 11.02
CA LEU A 22 6.43 24.87 9.68
C LEU A 22 7.72 24.05 9.74
N VAL A 23 8.65 24.40 10.64
CA VAL A 23 9.91 23.67 10.85
C VAL A 23 9.68 22.27 11.43
N LEU A 24 8.81 22.14 12.44
CA LEU A 24 8.47 20.84 13.03
C LEU A 24 7.74 19.91 12.04
N ALA A 25 6.88 20.46 11.17
CA ALA A 25 6.21 19.69 10.13
C ALA A 25 7.21 19.18 9.06
N ASP A 26 8.17 20.01 8.63
CA ASP A 26 9.21 19.66 7.66
C ASP A 26 10.16 18.57 8.19
N ASP A 27 10.62 18.70 9.45
CA ASP A 27 11.47 17.68 10.09
C ASP A 27 10.73 16.35 10.31
N SER A 28 9.43 16.42 10.63
CA SER A 28 8.60 15.22 10.74
C SER A 28 8.48 14.50 9.40
N ILE A 29 8.26 15.20 8.27
CA ILE A 29 8.11 14.57 6.95
C ILE A 29 9.45 13.99 6.45
N LYS A 30 10.56 14.70 6.67
CA LYS A 30 11.90 14.20 6.35
C LYS A 30 12.21 12.90 7.09
N SER A 31 11.93 12.84 8.39
CA SER A 31 12.16 11.63 9.19
C SER A 31 11.30 10.43 8.75
N GLN A 32 10.11 10.65 8.20
CA GLN A 32 9.27 9.57 7.66
C GLN A 32 9.81 8.97 6.37
N LEU A 33 10.27 9.81 5.44
CA LEU A 33 10.93 9.31 4.24
C LEU A 33 12.27 8.64 4.53
N GLU A 34 12.96 9.03 5.60
CA GLU A 34 14.24 8.44 5.99
C GLU A 34 14.12 6.99 6.44
N TRP A 35 13.22 6.65 7.36
CA TRP A 35 13.04 5.25 7.77
C TRP A 35 12.63 4.38 6.58
N TRP A 36 11.74 4.91 5.73
CA TRP A 36 11.22 4.19 4.59
C TRP A 36 12.31 3.96 3.53
N ARG A 37 13.09 4.99 3.19
CA ARG A 37 14.27 4.85 2.32
C ARG A 37 15.32 3.92 2.91
N ALA A 38 15.53 3.95 4.22
CA ALA A 38 16.48 3.06 4.88
C ALA A 38 16.01 1.59 4.89
N SER A 39 14.70 1.37 4.82
CA SER A 39 14.09 0.04 4.89
C SER A 39 14.36 -0.81 3.66
N ARG A 40 14.32 -0.22 2.46
CA ARG A 40 14.59 -0.83 1.14
C ARG A 40 13.75 -2.03 0.71
N PHE A 41 13.26 -2.85 1.63
CA PHE A 41 12.61 -4.11 1.34
C PHE A 41 11.39 -4.32 2.22
N GLY A 42 10.23 -4.50 1.58
CA GLY A 42 8.94 -4.74 2.24
C GLY A 42 8.21 -5.95 1.66
N MET A 43 7.28 -6.48 2.45
CA MET A 43 6.34 -7.53 2.03
C MET A 43 5.06 -6.91 1.51
N PHE A 44 4.62 -7.30 0.32
CA PHE A 44 3.24 -7.09 -0.11
C PHE A 44 2.44 -8.38 0.08
N ILE A 45 1.18 -8.27 0.47
CA ILE A 45 0.28 -9.41 0.60
C ILE A 45 -1.05 -9.08 -0.07
N HIS A 46 -1.38 -9.82 -1.12
CA HIS A 46 -2.71 -9.81 -1.73
C HIS A 46 -3.47 -11.08 -1.36
N TRP A 47 -4.49 -10.91 -0.52
CA TRP A 47 -5.25 -12.04 0.02
C TRP A 47 -6.71 -11.70 0.25
N GLY A 48 -7.58 -12.68 0.04
CA GLY A 48 -9.01 -12.58 0.21
C GLY A 48 -9.73 -13.85 -0.27
N PRO A 49 -11.07 -13.85 -0.25
CA PRO A 49 -11.88 -15.01 -0.62
C PRO A 49 -11.57 -15.59 -2.00
N VAL A 50 -11.13 -14.76 -2.95
CA VAL A 50 -10.71 -15.18 -4.30
C VAL A 50 -9.65 -16.28 -4.31
N SER A 51 -8.84 -16.38 -3.26
CA SER A 51 -7.84 -17.45 -3.09
C SER A 51 -8.47 -18.86 -3.17
N LEU A 52 -9.76 -19.01 -2.86
CA LEU A 52 -10.50 -20.27 -3.06
C LEU A 52 -10.60 -20.70 -4.53
N SER A 53 -10.56 -19.73 -5.46
CA SER A 53 -10.65 -19.99 -6.90
C SER A 53 -9.30 -20.16 -7.58
N GLY A 54 -8.19 -19.74 -6.94
CA GLY A 54 -6.86 -19.77 -7.55
C GLY A 54 -6.62 -18.73 -8.66
N HIS A 55 -7.47 -17.69 -8.76
CA HIS A 55 -7.41 -16.62 -9.77
C HIS A 55 -7.07 -15.26 -9.17
N GLU A 56 -6.79 -14.29 -10.06
CA GLU A 56 -6.33 -12.95 -9.69
C GLU A 56 -7.35 -12.17 -8.84
N ILE A 57 -6.88 -11.46 -7.82
CA ILE A 57 -7.70 -10.66 -6.92
C ILE A 57 -8.29 -9.45 -7.62
N GLY A 58 -9.59 -9.22 -7.42
CA GLY A 58 -10.40 -8.27 -8.19
C GLY A 58 -10.57 -8.63 -9.67
N TRP A 59 -9.47 -8.72 -10.43
CA TRP A 59 -9.47 -8.76 -11.89
C TRP A 59 -10.14 -9.99 -12.50
N SER A 60 -10.24 -11.09 -11.76
CA SER A 60 -10.96 -12.28 -12.21
C SER A 60 -12.48 -12.19 -12.05
N ARG A 61 -12.99 -11.20 -11.30
CA ARG A 61 -14.43 -10.99 -11.09
C ARG A 61 -15.14 -10.62 -12.39
N GLY A 62 -16.04 -11.49 -12.85
CA GLY A 62 -16.75 -11.34 -14.11
C GLY A 62 -15.89 -11.58 -15.36
N ASP A 63 -14.69 -12.12 -15.18
CA ASP A 63 -13.77 -12.49 -16.26
C ASP A 63 -13.49 -13.99 -16.23
N GLN A 64 -12.62 -14.45 -15.34
CA GLN A 64 -12.34 -15.88 -15.15
C GLN A 64 -13.31 -16.54 -14.14
N VAL A 65 -13.91 -15.76 -13.26
CA VAL A 65 -14.87 -16.21 -12.26
C VAL A 65 -16.17 -15.42 -12.42
N PRO A 66 -17.33 -16.06 -12.65
CA PRO A 66 -18.63 -15.39 -12.72
C PRO A 66 -18.88 -14.48 -11.51
N ILE A 67 -19.50 -13.31 -11.73
CA ILE A 67 -19.69 -12.29 -10.68
C ILE A 67 -20.46 -12.84 -9.47
N ASP A 68 -21.51 -13.61 -9.72
CA ASP A 68 -22.35 -14.23 -8.71
C ASP A 68 -21.57 -15.25 -7.87
N ILE A 69 -20.66 -16.00 -8.49
CA ILE A 69 -19.76 -16.90 -7.77
C ILE A 69 -18.74 -16.09 -6.96
N TYR A 70 -18.06 -15.13 -7.60
CA TYR A 70 -16.99 -14.33 -6.99
C TYR A 70 -17.46 -13.62 -5.73
N ASP A 71 -18.59 -12.92 -5.82
CA ASP A 71 -19.16 -12.11 -4.74
C ASP A 71 -19.73 -12.98 -3.60
N ASN A 72 -19.76 -14.31 -3.75
CA ASN A 72 -20.20 -15.25 -2.74
C ASN A 72 -19.08 -16.15 -2.20
N LEU A 73 -17.85 -16.10 -2.72
CA LEU A 73 -16.71 -16.89 -2.24
C LEU A 73 -16.45 -16.71 -0.73
N TYR A 74 -16.76 -15.52 -0.20
CA TYR A 74 -16.58 -15.22 1.22
C TYR A 74 -17.41 -16.12 2.14
N LYS A 75 -18.51 -16.70 1.67
CA LYS A 75 -19.36 -17.62 2.45
C LYS A 75 -18.66 -18.94 2.77
N ASP A 76 -17.71 -19.35 1.93
CA ASP A 76 -16.91 -20.56 2.10
C ASP A 76 -15.49 -20.25 2.62
N PHE A 77 -15.14 -18.98 2.76
CA PHE A 77 -13.79 -18.55 3.12
C PHE A 77 -13.51 -18.72 4.62
N ASN A 78 -12.86 -19.84 4.96
CA ASN A 78 -12.52 -20.20 6.34
C ASN A 78 -11.04 -20.57 6.51
N PRO A 79 -10.11 -19.60 6.51
CA PRO A 79 -8.68 -19.85 6.63
C PRO A 79 -8.25 -20.24 8.05
N THR A 80 -8.61 -21.46 8.48
CA THR A 80 -8.37 -21.96 9.85
C THR A 80 -6.89 -21.98 10.25
N ASN A 81 -5.97 -22.00 9.28
CA ASN A 81 -4.53 -22.02 9.52
C ASN A 81 -3.91 -20.61 9.47
N PHE A 82 -4.70 -19.55 9.28
CA PHE A 82 -4.20 -18.18 9.34
C PHE A 82 -3.60 -17.86 10.70
N ASN A 83 -2.37 -17.36 10.65
CA ASN A 83 -1.60 -16.94 11.80
C ASN A 83 -0.75 -15.71 11.47
N ALA A 84 -1.19 -14.54 11.95
CA ALA A 84 -0.49 -13.28 11.76
C ALA A 84 0.96 -13.30 12.30
N GLU A 85 1.21 -13.98 13.43
CA GLU A 85 2.56 -14.11 13.99
C GLU A 85 3.49 -14.85 13.04
N GLN A 86 3.01 -15.91 12.38
CA GLN A 86 3.82 -16.66 11.43
C GLN A 86 4.17 -15.81 10.20
N TRP A 87 3.20 -15.05 9.69
CA TRP A 87 3.41 -14.17 8.53
C TRP A 87 4.42 -13.06 8.84
N VAL A 88 4.24 -12.37 9.97
CA VAL A 88 5.13 -11.28 10.39
C VAL A 88 6.55 -11.79 10.70
N LYS A 89 6.68 -12.94 11.37
CA LYS A 89 7.99 -13.56 11.62
C LYS A 89 8.68 -13.97 10.32
N LEU A 90 7.93 -14.51 9.36
CA LEU A 90 8.49 -14.84 8.05
C LEU A 90 9.02 -13.58 7.36
N ALA A 91 8.26 -12.48 7.35
CA ALA A 91 8.70 -11.21 6.77
C ALA A 91 10.00 -10.71 7.43
N LYS A 92 10.05 -10.74 8.77
CA LYS A 92 11.24 -10.33 9.53
C LYS A 92 12.45 -11.21 9.22
N ASN A 93 12.27 -12.54 9.20
CA ASN A 93 13.33 -13.49 8.88
C ASN A 93 13.80 -13.38 7.42
N ALA A 94 12.93 -12.94 6.51
CA ALA A 94 13.29 -12.62 5.13
C ALA A 94 14.03 -11.27 4.99
N GLY A 95 14.28 -10.56 6.09
CA GLY A 95 14.93 -9.25 6.10
C GLY A 95 14.01 -8.07 5.76
N MET A 96 12.71 -8.27 5.57
CA MET A 96 11.79 -7.17 5.27
C MET A 96 11.59 -6.28 6.51
N LYS A 97 11.37 -4.98 6.29
CA LYS A 97 11.23 -3.98 7.37
C LYS A 97 9.82 -3.44 7.55
N TYR A 98 8.95 -3.68 6.57
CA TYR A 98 7.55 -3.29 6.59
C TYR A 98 6.69 -4.29 5.82
N LEU A 99 5.40 -4.29 6.11
CA LEU A 99 4.41 -5.17 5.50
C LEU A 99 3.21 -4.34 5.06
N VAL A 100 2.84 -4.45 3.78
CA VAL A 100 1.66 -3.84 3.17
C VAL A 100 0.63 -4.94 2.90
N PHE A 101 -0.53 -4.86 3.55
CA PHE A 101 -1.59 -5.86 3.40
C PHE A 101 -2.83 -5.26 2.73
N THR A 102 -3.44 -5.99 1.79
CA THR A 102 -4.71 -5.61 1.13
C THR A 102 -5.86 -5.56 2.14
N SER A 103 -6.10 -4.40 2.75
CA SER A 103 -7.26 -4.21 3.63
C SER A 103 -8.56 -4.30 2.83
N ARG A 104 -8.54 -3.79 1.59
CA ARG A 104 -9.60 -3.93 0.59
C ARG A 104 -9.03 -3.85 -0.81
N HIS A 105 -9.42 -4.78 -1.68
CA HIS A 105 -9.09 -4.76 -3.11
C HIS A 105 -10.28 -4.28 -3.96
N HIS A 106 -10.12 -4.26 -5.28
CA HIS A 106 -11.12 -3.76 -6.25
C HIS A 106 -12.50 -4.41 -6.15
N ASP A 107 -12.57 -5.64 -5.64
CA ASP A 107 -13.82 -6.38 -5.42
C ASP A 107 -14.67 -5.86 -4.26
N GLY A 108 -14.11 -4.94 -3.45
CA GLY A 108 -14.80 -4.32 -2.34
C GLY A 108 -14.88 -5.17 -1.07
N PHE A 109 -14.23 -6.34 -1.00
CA PHE A 109 -14.25 -7.17 0.20
C PHE A 109 -13.35 -6.59 1.30
N PHE A 110 -13.90 -6.42 2.50
CA PHE A 110 -13.18 -5.83 3.63
C PHE A 110 -12.49 -6.92 4.46
N MET A 111 -11.16 -6.85 4.56
CA MET A 111 -10.35 -7.76 5.37
C MET A 111 -10.22 -7.34 6.84
N TRP A 112 -11.13 -6.49 7.32
CA TRP A 112 -11.22 -6.06 8.71
C TRP A 112 -12.68 -6.04 9.17
N ASP A 113 -12.87 -5.95 10.49
CA ASP A 113 -14.18 -5.80 11.12
C ASP A 113 -14.73 -4.38 10.88
N THR A 114 -15.53 -4.18 9.84
CA THR A 114 -16.13 -2.87 9.51
C THR A 114 -17.61 -2.83 9.91
N GLU A 115 -18.05 -1.69 10.43
CA GLU A 115 -19.47 -1.41 10.69
C GLU A 115 -20.19 -0.89 9.43
N LEU A 116 -19.46 -0.65 8.34
CA LEU A 116 -19.97 0.06 7.16
C LEU A 116 -20.63 -0.86 6.12
N SER A 117 -20.39 -2.18 6.20
CA SER A 117 -20.90 -3.16 5.23
C SER A 117 -20.78 -4.58 5.76
N ASP A 118 -21.78 -5.42 5.50
CA ASP A 118 -21.75 -6.86 5.81
C ASP A 118 -20.78 -7.65 4.90
N TYR A 119 -20.21 -7.02 3.86
CA TYR A 119 -19.30 -7.68 2.91
C TYR A 119 -17.86 -7.71 3.42
N ASN A 120 -17.65 -8.29 4.60
CA ASN A 120 -16.39 -8.26 5.32
C ASN A 120 -15.99 -9.62 5.92
N ILE A 121 -14.75 -9.72 6.40
CA ILE A 121 -14.15 -10.95 6.95
C ILE A 121 -14.90 -11.52 8.18
N MET A 122 -15.63 -10.68 8.92
CA MET A 122 -16.44 -11.10 10.06
C MET A 122 -17.74 -11.81 9.66
N HIS A 123 -18.17 -11.66 8.41
CA HIS A 123 -19.34 -12.34 7.83
C HIS A 123 -18.96 -13.60 7.04
N THR A 124 -17.73 -14.09 7.18
CA THR A 124 -17.33 -15.43 6.71
C THR A 124 -17.42 -16.44 7.86
N PRO A 125 -17.23 -17.75 7.61
CA PRO A 125 -17.09 -18.72 8.69
C PRO A 125 -15.89 -18.46 9.62
N PHE A 126 -14.91 -17.66 9.19
CA PHE A 126 -13.66 -17.40 9.90
C PHE A 126 -13.80 -16.45 11.10
N LYS A 127 -14.59 -15.37 10.94
CA LYS A 127 -14.98 -14.42 12.01
C LYS A 127 -13.83 -13.82 12.83
N ARG A 128 -12.66 -13.66 12.22
CA ARG A 128 -11.47 -13.06 12.85
C ARG A 128 -11.04 -11.82 12.10
N ASP A 129 -10.72 -10.77 12.84
CA ASP A 129 -10.24 -9.51 12.30
C ASP A 129 -8.76 -9.62 11.89
N VAL A 130 -8.53 -10.00 10.63
CA VAL A 130 -7.21 -10.23 10.05
C VAL A 130 -6.32 -8.98 10.16
N LEU A 131 -6.90 -7.79 9.93
CA LEU A 131 -6.15 -6.54 9.97
C LEU A 131 -5.70 -6.21 11.39
N LYS A 132 -6.55 -6.46 12.39
CA LYS A 132 -6.17 -6.34 13.81
C LYS A 132 -5.01 -7.27 14.17
N GLU A 133 -5.13 -8.55 13.80
CA GLU A 133 -4.13 -9.55 14.15
C GLU A 133 -2.76 -9.23 13.50
N LEU A 134 -2.74 -8.76 12.25
CA LEU A 134 -1.52 -8.33 11.58
C LEU A 134 -0.93 -7.06 12.19
N ALA A 135 -1.74 -6.06 12.54
CA ALA A 135 -1.27 -4.85 13.20
C ALA A 135 -0.62 -5.16 14.56
N ASP A 136 -1.29 -5.98 15.37
CA ASP A 136 -0.79 -6.40 16.70
C ASP A 136 0.51 -7.22 16.57
N ALA A 137 0.58 -8.15 15.61
CA ALA A 137 1.78 -8.95 15.36
C ALA A 137 2.95 -8.08 14.85
N CYS A 138 2.70 -7.15 13.92
CA CYS A 138 3.71 -6.22 13.42
C CYS A 138 4.29 -5.37 14.56
N LYS A 139 3.42 -4.80 15.41
CA LYS A 139 3.84 -4.05 16.60
C LYS A 139 4.70 -4.88 17.54
N LYS A 140 4.35 -6.14 17.77
CA LYS A 140 5.10 -7.05 18.66
C LYS A 140 6.49 -7.40 18.13
N HIS A 141 6.67 -7.45 16.82
CA HIS A 141 7.92 -7.88 16.18
C HIS A 141 8.73 -6.75 15.56
N ASP A 142 8.39 -5.50 15.87
CA ASP A 142 9.06 -4.30 15.35
C ASP A 142 9.08 -4.25 13.80
N LEU A 143 8.00 -4.70 13.17
CA LEU A 143 7.78 -4.58 11.74
C LEU A 143 6.80 -3.42 11.50
N VAL A 144 7.11 -2.52 10.56
CA VAL A 144 6.20 -1.40 10.28
C VAL A 144 4.96 -1.91 9.55
N PHE A 145 3.78 -1.69 10.14
CA PHE A 145 2.51 -2.07 9.55
C PHE A 145 2.02 -1.01 8.56
N CYS A 146 1.67 -1.44 7.37
CA CYS A 146 1.16 -0.63 6.28
C CYS A 146 -0.07 -1.31 5.67
N ILE A 147 -0.92 -0.53 5.00
CA ILE A 147 -2.12 -1.06 4.35
C ILE A 147 -2.13 -0.69 2.87
N TYR A 148 -2.65 -1.60 2.05
CA TYR A 148 -3.13 -1.30 0.71
C TYR A 148 -4.62 -1.04 0.76
N PHE A 149 -5.07 -0.04 0.02
CA PHE A 149 -6.47 0.30 -0.07
C PHE A 149 -6.86 0.65 -1.51
N SER A 150 -7.73 -0.13 -2.13
CA SER A 150 -8.29 0.25 -3.42
C SER A 150 -9.28 1.41 -3.26
N ILE A 151 -9.15 2.46 -4.09
CA ILE A 151 -10.07 3.60 -4.20
C ILE A 151 -11.34 3.20 -4.93
N LEU A 152 -11.24 2.37 -5.97
CA LEU A 152 -12.40 1.88 -6.71
C LEU A 152 -13.07 0.71 -6.00
N ASP A 153 -14.35 0.46 -6.32
CA ASP A 153 -15.11 -0.66 -5.77
C ASP A 153 -16.12 -1.17 -6.80
N TRP A 154 -15.77 -2.26 -7.49
CA TRP A 154 -16.64 -2.80 -8.53
C TRP A 154 -17.93 -3.40 -7.98
N LYS A 155 -18.04 -3.69 -6.68
CA LYS A 155 -19.25 -4.23 -6.07
C LYS A 155 -20.17 -3.16 -5.51
N HIS A 156 -19.65 -2.07 -4.94
CA HIS A 156 -20.46 -1.05 -4.27
C HIS A 156 -21.48 -0.39 -5.23
N PRO A 157 -22.78 -0.32 -4.90
CA PRO A 157 -23.81 0.18 -5.82
C PRO A 157 -23.57 1.62 -6.29
N ASP A 158 -22.98 2.44 -5.41
CA ASP A 158 -22.76 3.86 -5.68
C ASP A 158 -21.50 4.13 -6.52
N TYR A 159 -20.59 3.16 -6.63
CA TYR A 159 -19.42 3.32 -7.47
C TYR A 159 -19.78 3.12 -8.96
N PRO A 160 -19.47 4.05 -9.87
CA PRO A 160 -20.08 4.05 -11.21
C PRO A 160 -19.76 2.86 -12.12
N LEU A 161 -18.65 2.15 -11.88
CA LEU A 161 -18.25 1.00 -12.70
C LEU A 161 -18.43 -0.31 -11.94
N GLY A 162 -18.74 -1.38 -12.67
CA GLY A 162 -19.14 -2.68 -12.07
C GLY A 162 -18.25 -3.86 -12.41
N SER A 163 -17.16 -3.66 -13.15
CA SER A 163 -16.32 -4.75 -13.62
C SER A 163 -14.88 -4.31 -13.89
N PRO A 164 -13.94 -5.27 -13.94
CA PRO A 164 -12.54 -4.99 -14.23
C PRO A 164 -12.35 -4.19 -15.52
N GLY A 165 -11.62 -3.08 -15.42
CA GLY A 165 -11.34 -2.19 -16.54
C GLY A 165 -12.54 -1.33 -16.99
N GLY A 166 -13.59 -1.21 -16.17
CA GLY A 166 -14.72 -0.34 -16.46
C GLY A 166 -15.62 -0.83 -17.59
N ARG A 167 -15.67 -2.15 -17.84
CA ARG A 167 -16.46 -2.74 -18.94
C ARG A 167 -17.97 -2.56 -18.75
N THR A 168 -18.43 -2.37 -17.51
CA THR A 168 -19.84 -2.15 -17.18
C THR A 168 -20.04 -0.88 -16.37
N LYS A 169 -21.14 -0.17 -16.65
CA LYS A 169 -21.61 1.00 -15.91
C LYS A 169 -22.83 0.65 -15.07
N LYS A 170 -22.92 1.20 -13.86
CA LYS A 170 -24.09 1.01 -12.97
C LYS A 170 -25.11 2.14 -13.18
N PRO A 171 -26.40 1.82 -13.40
CA PRO A 171 -27.41 2.81 -13.79
C PRO A 171 -27.73 3.83 -12.69
N ASN A 172 -27.65 3.44 -11.42
CA ASN A 172 -28.07 4.26 -10.26
C ASN A 172 -26.90 4.60 -9.33
N SER A 173 -25.70 4.73 -9.89
CA SER A 173 -24.50 5.07 -9.12
C SER A 173 -24.47 6.54 -8.68
N ASP A 174 -23.73 6.82 -7.62
CA ASP A 174 -23.58 8.17 -7.04
C ASP A 174 -22.17 8.28 -6.44
N MET A 175 -21.27 8.88 -7.21
CA MET A 175 -19.86 8.98 -6.82
C MET A 175 -19.65 9.82 -5.56
N ASP A 176 -20.49 10.83 -5.29
CA ASP A 176 -20.39 11.66 -4.08
C ASP A 176 -20.78 10.86 -2.84
N ARG A 177 -21.84 10.05 -2.94
CA ARG A 177 -22.25 9.14 -1.86
C ARG A 177 -21.19 8.05 -1.62
N TYR A 178 -20.63 7.49 -2.69
CA TYR A 178 -19.51 6.57 -2.60
C TYR A 178 -18.27 7.22 -1.95
N TYR A 179 -17.97 8.48 -2.29
CA TYR A 179 -16.81 9.17 -1.73
C TYR A 179 -16.94 9.34 -0.21
N LYS A 180 -18.13 9.69 0.30
CA LYS A 180 -18.38 9.76 1.75
C LYS A 180 -18.20 8.40 2.44
N PHE A 181 -18.61 7.32 1.78
CA PHE A 181 -18.38 5.96 2.25
C PHE A 181 -16.87 5.63 2.29
N LEU A 182 -16.12 6.00 1.26
CA LEU A 182 -14.66 5.87 1.22
C LEU A 182 -14.00 6.65 2.37
N GLU A 183 -14.39 7.90 2.61
CA GLU A 183 -13.87 8.70 3.73
C GLU A 183 -14.15 8.05 5.08
N ALA A 184 -15.34 7.47 5.27
CA ALA A 184 -15.70 6.76 6.49
C ALA A 184 -14.81 5.52 6.72
N GLN A 185 -14.53 4.76 5.67
CA GLN A 185 -13.63 3.60 5.73
C GLN A 185 -12.21 4.00 6.15
N ILE A 186 -11.66 5.06 5.55
CA ILE A 186 -10.33 5.55 5.89
C ILE A 186 -10.29 6.00 7.35
N LYS A 187 -11.28 6.78 7.80
CA LYS A 187 -11.38 7.20 9.21
C LYS A 187 -11.47 6.00 10.17
N GLU A 188 -12.25 4.99 9.82
CA GLU A 188 -12.38 3.76 10.61
C GLU A 188 -11.04 3.01 10.71
N LEU A 189 -10.33 2.83 9.59
CA LEU A 189 -9.04 2.15 9.54
C LEU A 189 -7.99 2.82 10.44
N PHE A 190 -7.84 4.14 10.32
CA PHE A 190 -6.92 4.91 11.16
C PHE A 190 -7.29 4.83 12.65
N ARG A 191 -8.59 4.89 12.98
CA ARG A 191 -9.08 4.79 14.35
C ARG A 191 -8.82 3.41 14.97
N LYS A 192 -9.07 2.32 14.22
CA LYS A 192 -9.04 0.95 14.77
C LYS A 192 -7.64 0.32 14.72
N TYR A 193 -6.84 0.64 13.70
CA TYR A 193 -5.61 -0.12 13.40
C TYR A 193 -4.36 0.75 13.21
N GLY A 194 -4.51 2.08 13.18
CA GLY A 194 -3.38 2.99 13.14
C GLY A 194 -2.48 2.89 14.40
N PRO A 195 -1.25 3.41 14.34
CA PRO A 195 -0.67 4.14 13.21
C PRO A 195 -0.18 3.24 12.07
N PHE A 196 -0.15 3.78 10.85
CA PHE A 196 0.39 3.09 9.66
C PHE A 196 1.70 3.72 9.20
N GLY A 197 2.62 2.92 8.64
CA GLY A 197 3.79 3.47 7.94
C GLY A 197 3.44 4.05 6.57
N VAL A 198 2.65 3.29 5.81
CA VAL A 198 2.22 3.62 4.44
C VAL A 198 0.74 3.30 4.28
N VAL A 199 0.00 4.19 3.62
CA VAL A 199 -1.27 3.85 2.95
C VAL A 199 -1.00 3.81 1.45
N TRP A 200 -1.02 2.60 0.90
CA TRP A 200 -0.76 2.31 -0.50
C TRP A 200 -2.08 2.27 -1.25
N PHE A 201 -2.44 3.39 -1.89
CA PHE A 201 -3.67 3.49 -2.67
C PHE A 201 -3.53 2.83 -4.05
N ASP A 202 -4.67 2.49 -4.65
CA ASP A 202 -4.73 1.94 -5.99
C ASP A 202 -6.13 2.13 -6.59
N GLY A 203 -6.29 2.03 -7.91
CA GLY A 203 -7.61 2.16 -8.55
C GLY A 203 -7.97 3.59 -8.95
N GLU A 204 -6.98 4.48 -9.03
CA GLU A 204 -7.14 5.89 -9.38
C GLU A 204 -7.42 6.16 -10.86
N TRP A 205 -7.20 5.16 -11.72
CA TRP A 205 -7.22 5.32 -13.18
C TRP A 205 -8.61 5.51 -13.77
N GLU A 206 -9.66 5.07 -13.08
CA GLU A 206 -11.01 5.08 -13.65
C GLU A 206 -11.60 6.50 -13.74
N ALA A 207 -12.37 6.77 -14.79
CA ALA A 207 -12.93 8.10 -15.07
C ALA A 207 -13.68 8.76 -13.90
N PRO A 208 -14.46 8.04 -13.06
CA PRO A 208 -15.15 8.64 -11.90
C PRO A 208 -14.24 9.28 -10.85
N TRP A 209 -13.00 8.83 -10.72
CA TRP A 209 -12.03 9.44 -9.80
C TRP A 209 -11.54 10.78 -10.37
N THR A 210 -11.56 11.84 -9.58
CA THR A 210 -11.18 13.19 -10.03
C THR A 210 -10.03 13.74 -9.20
N ASP A 211 -9.33 14.74 -9.71
CA ASP A 211 -8.27 15.43 -8.96
C ASP A 211 -8.80 16.06 -7.67
N GLN A 212 -10.07 16.48 -7.65
CA GLN A 212 -10.72 17.00 -6.44
C GLN A 212 -10.87 15.90 -5.37
N TYR A 213 -11.36 14.72 -5.75
CA TYR A 213 -11.47 13.57 -4.83
C TYR A 213 -10.09 13.11 -4.34
N ALA A 214 -9.11 13.05 -5.24
CA ALA A 214 -7.73 12.69 -4.93
C ALA A 214 -7.11 13.65 -3.90
N THR A 215 -7.26 14.96 -4.14
CA THR A 215 -6.73 16.00 -3.25
C THR A 215 -7.41 15.94 -1.89
N ASN A 216 -8.73 15.75 -1.85
CA ASN A 216 -9.48 15.63 -0.59
C ASN A 216 -9.05 14.38 0.19
N LEU A 217 -8.82 13.25 -0.49
CA LEU A 217 -8.42 12.00 0.15
C LEU A 217 -7.01 12.12 0.73
N TYR A 218 -6.06 12.67 -0.03
CA TYR A 218 -4.70 12.93 0.46
C TYR A 218 -4.73 13.83 1.71
N ARG A 219 -5.49 14.94 1.67
CA ARG A 219 -5.63 15.84 2.84
C ARG A 219 -6.26 15.13 4.04
N LEU A 220 -7.29 14.33 3.83
CA LEU A 220 -7.93 13.55 4.90
C LEU A 220 -6.90 12.64 5.57
N VAL A 221 -6.18 11.83 4.79
CA VAL A 221 -5.16 10.91 5.32
C VAL A 221 -4.09 11.66 6.11
N LYS A 222 -3.56 12.77 5.56
CA LYS A 222 -2.55 13.57 6.26
C LYS A 222 -3.10 14.29 7.49
N SER A 223 -4.40 14.58 7.55
CA SER A 223 -5.04 15.11 8.76
C SER A 223 -5.21 14.07 9.87
N LEU A 224 -5.43 12.80 9.50
CA LEU A 224 -5.58 11.69 10.44
C LEU A 224 -4.22 11.25 11.01
N GLN A 225 -3.19 11.22 10.16
CA GLN A 225 -1.83 10.91 10.56
C GLN A 225 -0.84 11.67 9.67
N PRO A 226 -0.31 12.83 10.09
CA PRO A 226 0.62 13.62 9.30
C PRO A 226 1.88 12.86 8.84
N THR A 227 2.30 11.87 9.63
CA THR A 227 3.49 11.06 9.39
C THR A 227 3.29 9.90 8.42
N VAL A 228 2.07 9.55 8.04
CA VAL A 228 1.86 8.42 7.12
C VAL A 228 2.34 8.77 5.71
N LEU A 229 2.99 7.82 5.05
CA LEU A 229 3.37 7.95 3.65
C LEU A 229 2.22 7.49 2.74
N VAL A 230 2.03 8.19 1.63
CA VAL A 230 1.00 7.92 0.64
C VAL A 230 1.63 7.82 -0.74
N ASN A 231 1.34 6.77 -1.49
CA ASN A 231 1.87 6.60 -2.84
C ASN A 231 1.20 7.54 -3.87
N ASN A 232 1.80 7.65 -5.06
CA ASN A 232 1.29 8.50 -6.12
C ASN A 232 -0.04 8.06 -6.74
N ARG A 233 -0.52 6.86 -6.42
CA ARG A 233 -1.83 6.35 -6.83
C ARG A 233 -2.99 6.91 -6.01
N VAL A 234 -2.75 7.85 -5.10
CA VAL A 234 -3.85 8.66 -4.54
C VAL A 234 -4.48 9.56 -5.62
N GLY A 235 -3.72 9.95 -6.66
CA GLY A 235 -4.15 10.86 -7.71
C GLY A 235 -3.80 10.37 -9.12
N LYS A 236 -4.36 11.04 -10.14
CA LYS A 236 -4.18 10.66 -11.56
C LYS A 236 -2.85 11.10 -12.17
N GLY A 237 -1.90 11.51 -11.32
CA GLY A 237 -0.60 12.00 -11.72
C GLY A 237 0.33 10.96 -12.34
N ARG A 238 0.02 9.67 -12.16
CA ARG A 238 0.90 8.55 -12.47
C ARG A 238 0.82 8.12 -13.93
N GLN A 239 1.97 7.85 -14.55
CA GLN A 239 2.07 7.35 -15.92
C GLN A 239 2.27 5.84 -16.00
N GLY A 240 1.21 5.12 -16.37
CA GLY A 240 1.27 3.69 -16.73
C GLY A 240 2.04 2.81 -15.74
N MET A 241 2.60 1.71 -16.21
CA MET A 241 3.38 0.78 -15.38
C MET A 241 4.76 1.32 -14.98
N ASP A 242 5.23 2.39 -15.63
CA ASP A 242 6.43 3.12 -15.18
C ASP A 242 6.21 3.78 -13.83
N GLY A 243 4.96 4.12 -13.51
CA GLY A 243 4.58 4.52 -12.16
C GLY A 243 5.11 5.88 -11.74
N ILE A 244 5.58 6.69 -12.69
CA ILE A 244 6.19 8.00 -12.44
C ILE A 244 5.11 9.09 -12.43
N THR A 245 5.21 10.02 -11.48
CA THR A 245 4.31 11.18 -11.42
C THR A 245 4.72 12.24 -12.44
N VAL A 246 3.75 12.76 -13.20
CA VAL A 246 3.91 13.94 -14.04
C VAL A 246 4.19 15.17 -13.17
N PRO A 247 5.24 15.96 -13.47
CA PRO A 247 5.52 17.20 -12.73
C PRO A 247 4.29 18.12 -12.67
N GLY A 248 4.00 18.64 -11.47
CA GLY A 248 2.86 19.53 -11.22
C GLY A 248 1.53 18.83 -10.95
N GLN A 249 1.45 17.51 -11.07
CA GLN A 249 0.28 16.73 -10.65
C GLN A 249 0.44 16.20 -9.23
N LEU A 250 -0.69 15.90 -8.56
CA LEU A 250 -0.68 15.27 -7.25
C LEU A 250 -0.03 13.87 -7.36
N GLY A 251 1.12 13.71 -6.70
CA GLY A 251 1.93 12.50 -6.78
C GLY A 251 2.16 11.80 -5.45
N GLY A 252 1.45 12.16 -4.38
CA GLY A 252 1.77 11.65 -3.05
C GLY A 252 3.26 11.84 -2.69
N ASP A 253 3.75 10.97 -1.83
CA ASP A 253 5.08 11.03 -1.24
C ASP A 253 6.13 10.21 -2.02
N PHE A 254 5.71 9.20 -2.81
CA PHE A 254 6.60 8.37 -3.63
C PHE A 254 5.93 7.78 -4.89
N ASP A 255 6.74 7.45 -5.90
CA ASP A 255 6.30 6.81 -7.16
C ASP A 255 6.21 5.27 -7.07
N THR A 256 5.40 4.62 -7.90
CA THR A 256 5.15 3.17 -7.84
C THR A 256 5.30 2.42 -9.18
N PRO A 257 6.52 2.22 -9.69
CA PRO A 257 6.75 1.32 -10.82
C PRO A 257 6.19 -0.08 -10.52
N GLU A 258 5.46 -0.68 -11.45
CA GLU A 258 4.79 -1.98 -11.21
C GLU A 258 5.30 -3.05 -12.17
N GLN A 259 5.61 -4.24 -11.62
CA GLN A 259 6.19 -5.39 -12.34
C GLN A 259 7.49 -5.06 -13.08
N ARG A 260 8.13 -3.94 -12.75
CA ARG A 260 9.41 -3.49 -13.32
C ARG A 260 10.21 -2.72 -12.28
N ILE A 261 11.52 -2.71 -12.45
CA ILE A 261 12.43 -1.91 -11.64
C ILE A 261 12.34 -0.46 -12.12
N GLY A 262 12.15 0.48 -11.19
CA GLY A 262 12.15 1.91 -11.47
C GLY A 262 13.49 2.42 -12.02
N ARG A 263 13.47 3.63 -12.58
CA ARG A 263 14.69 4.29 -13.05
C ARG A 263 15.52 4.78 -11.86
N PHE A 264 16.83 4.93 -12.06
CA PHE A 264 17.69 5.62 -11.10
C PHE A 264 17.16 7.04 -10.83
N ASN A 265 16.81 7.32 -9.57
CA ASN A 265 16.28 8.62 -9.16
C ASN A 265 16.52 8.85 -7.67
N ILE A 266 17.40 9.80 -7.35
CA ILE A 266 17.74 10.15 -5.96
C ILE A 266 16.90 11.30 -5.39
N ASP A 267 16.24 12.05 -6.27
CA ASP A 267 15.49 13.25 -5.92
C ASP A 267 14.07 12.89 -5.45
N ARG A 268 13.40 11.99 -6.19
CA ARG A 268 12.04 11.54 -5.87
C ARG A 268 12.04 10.07 -5.42
N PRO A 269 11.59 9.77 -4.18
CA PRO A 269 11.48 8.39 -3.72
C PRO A 269 10.52 7.58 -4.60
N TRP A 270 10.79 6.28 -4.73
CA TRP A 270 9.97 5.36 -5.50
C TRP A 270 10.09 3.93 -4.96
N GLU A 271 9.05 3.14 -5.20
CA GLU A 271 8.96 1.75 -4.78
C GLU A 271 8.45 0.87 -5.91
N SER A 272 9.24 -0.12 -6.30
CA SER A 272 8.79 -1.14 -7.24
C SER A 272 7.97 -2.18 -6.50
N CYS A 273 6.70 -2.33 -6.87
CA CYS A 273 5.89 -3.48 -6.45
C CYS A 273 6.02 -4.61 -7.47
N ILE A 274 6.46 -5.79 -7.01
CA ILE A 274 6.77 -6.93 -7.87
C ILE A 274 6.24 -8.22 -7.25
N THR A 275 5.56 -9.05 -8.04
CA THR A 275 5.09 -10.37 -7.62
C THR A 275 6.24 -11.36 -7.43
N LEU A 276 6.18 -12.20 -6.39
CA LEU A 276 7.13 -13.31 -6.26
C LEU A 276 6.81 -14.43 -7.26
N CYS A 277 5.53 -14.71 -7.47
CA CYS A 277 5.01 -15.55 -8.55
C CYS A 277 4.58 -14.70 -9.76
N ASN A 278 3.72 -15.19 -10.66
CA ASN A 278 3.20 -14.38 -11.77
C ASN A 278 1.95 -13.57 -11.39
N GLN A 279 1.14 -14.09 -10.48
CA GLN A 279 -0.10 -13.48 -10.01
C GLN A 279 0.11 -12.73 -8.67
N TRP A 280 -0.73 -11.74 -8.38
CA TRP A 280 -0.72 -11.08 -7.06
C TRP A 280 -1.33 -11.98 -5.98
N SER A 281 -2.53 -12.50 -6.21
CA SER A 281 -3.15 -13.49 -5.33
C SER A 281 -2.62 -14.90 -5.55
N TRP A 282 -2.96 -15.82 -4.63
CA TRP A 282 -2.58 -17.21 -4.75
C TRP A 282 -3.15 -17.89 -6.01
N LYS A 283 -2.27 -18.61 -6.71
CA LYS A 283 -2.60 -19.49 -7.83
C LYS A 283 -1.88 -20.83 -7.65
N PRO A 284 -2.61 -21.97 -7.72
CA PRO A 284 -1.99 -23.28 -7.65
C PRO A 284 -0.92 -23.46 -8.73
N ASN A 285 0.25 -23.99 -8.36
CA ASN A 285 1.36 -24.26 -9.27
C ASN A 285 1.84 -23.03 -10.07
N ASP A 286 1.70 -21.82 -9.52
CA ASP A 286 2.19 -20.63 -10.20
C ASP A 286 3.72 -20.64 -10.33
N GLN A 287 4.21 -19.98 -11.38
CA GLN A 287 5.63 -19.90 -11.66
C GLN A 287 6.29 -19.00 -10.62
N LEU A 288 7.09 -19.61 -9.77
CA LEU A 288 7.94 -18.89 -8.82
C LEU A 288 9.16 -18.34 -9.58
N LYS A 289 9.55 -17.11 -9.28
CA LYS A 289 10.87 -16.58 -9.70
C LYS A 289 11.98 -17.49 -9.16
N SER A 290 13.23 -17.30 -9.55
CA SER A 290 14.41 -17.93 -8.92
C SER A 290 14.98 -17.03 -7.81
N LEU A 291 15.78 -17.59 -6.90
CA LEU A 291 16.49 -16.78 -5.89
C LEU A 291 17.35 -15.71 -6.56
N LYS A 292 18.05 -16.06 -7.63
CA LYS A 292 18.87 -15.14 -8.42
C LYS A 292 18.05 -13.95 -8.94
N GLU A 293 16.86 -14.20 -9.49
CA GLU A 293 15.98 -13.13 -9.96
C GLU A 293 15.52 -12.23 -8.81
N CYS A 294 15.16 -12.80 -7.66
CA CYS A 294 14.76 -12.03 -6.49
C CYS A 294 15.90 -11.13 -5.98
N ILE A 295 17.11 -11.67 -5.79
CA ILE A 295 18.28 -10.91 -5.34
C ILE A 295 18.66 -9.83 -6.35
N HIS A 296 18.70 -10.16 -7.65
CA HIS A 296 18.99 -9.17 -8.70
C HIS A 296 17.97 -8.04 -8.71
N THR A 297 16.69 -8.35 -8.49
CA THR A 297 15.63 -7.35 -8.41
C THR A 297 15.84 -6.43 -7.21
N LEU A 298 16.13 -6.97 -6.02
CA LEU A 298 16.40 -6.19 -4.82
C LEU A 298 17.64 -5.29 -4.96
N VAL A 299 18.75 -5.85 -5.44
CA VAL A 299 20.01 -5.12 -5.63
C VAL A 299 19.88 -3.99 -6.64
N LYS A 300 19.24 -4.25 -7.80
CA LYS A 300 19.04 -3.22 -8.83
C LYS A 300 18.05 -2.15 -8.39
N THR A 301 17.02 -2.52 -7.64
CA THR A 301 16.06 -1.57 -7.06
C THR A 301 16.76 -0.65 -6.07
N THR A 302 17.53 -1.22 -5.15
CA THR A 302 18.29 -0.45 -4.15
C THR A 302 19.33 0.46 -4.82
N GLY A 303 20.07 -0.03 -5.81
CA GLY A 303 21.03 0.79 -6.55
C GLY A 303 20.41 1.88 -7.42
N GLY A 304 19.12 1.75 -7.76
CA GLY A 304 18.30 2.80 -8.37
C GLY A 304 17.77 3.83 -7.37
N ASP A 305 18.12 3.67 -6.09
CA ASP A 305 17.65 4.44 -4.93
C ASP A 305 16.17 4.22 -4.57
N GLY A 306 15.57 3.12 -5.04
CA GLY A 306 14.19 2.75 -4.74
C GLY A 306 14.05 1.74 -3.60
N ASN A 307 12.80 1.46 -3.24
CA ASN A 307 12.40 0.34 -2.39
C ASN A 307 11.80 -0.79 -3.24
N LEU A 308 11.98 -2.04 -2.80
CA LEU A 308 11.31 -3.21 -3.37
C LEU A 308 10.19 -3.66 -2.42
N LEU A 309 8.96 -3.66 -2.93
CA LEU A 309 7.80 -4.25 -2.27
C LEU A 309 7.48 -5.58 -2.97
N LEU A 310 7.94 -6.68 -2.37
CA LEU A 310 7.83 -8.02 -2.98
C LEU A 310 6.57 -8.72 -2.49
N ASN A 311 5.70 -9.08 -3.43
CA ASN A 311 4.40 -9.65 -3.13
C ASN A 311 4.39 -11.16 -2.95
N ILE A 312 3.61 -11.63 -1.98
CA ILE A 312 3.16 -13.00 -1.85
C ILE A 312 1.63 -13.11 -1.97
N GLY A 313 1.17 -14.30 -2.37
CA GLY A 313 -0.24 -14.67 -2.38
C GLY A 313 -0.49 -15.84 -1.42
N PRO A 314 -1.00 -15.60 -0.20
CA PRO A 314 -1.32 -16.67 0.76
C PRO A 314 -2.44 -17.59 0.27
N MET A 315 -2.37 -18.86 0.66
CA MET A 315 -3.33 -19.89 0.32
C MET A 315 -4.70 -19.62 0.96
N PRO A 316 -5.81 -20.20 0.44
CA PRO A 316 -7.14 -20.06 1.05
C PRO A 316 -7.22 -20.62 2.48
N THR A 317 -6.28 -21.46 2.90
CA THR A 317 -6.18 -21.96 4.29
C THR A 317 -5.63 -20.93 5.27
N GLY A 318 -5.05 -19.82 4.79
CA GLY A 318 -4.36 -18.82 5.63
C GLY A 318 -2.87 -19.05 5.80
N GLU A 319 -2.32 -20.10 5.21
CA GLU A 319 -0.88 -20.34 5.18
C GLU A 319 -0.23 -19.61 4.00
N ILE A 320 0.99 -19.14 4.20
CA ILE A 320 1.84 -18.71 3.08
C ILE A 320 2.29 -19.98 2.35
N GLU A 321 2.17 -20.00 1.03
CA GLU A 321 2.55 -21.16 0.24
C GLU A 321 4.01 -21.56 0.55
N PRO A 322 4.30 -22.85 0.86
CA PRO A 322 5.63 -23.27 1.28
C PRO A 322 6.76 -22.88 0.33
N ARG A 323 6.52 -22.93 -1.00
CA ARG A 323 7.49 -22.49 -2.00
C ARG A 323 7.83 -21.00 -1.90
N GLN A 324 6.83 -20.17 -1.62
CA GLN A 324 7.01 -18.73 -1.41
C GLN A 324 7.75 -18.47 -0.10
N ALA A 325 7.38 -19.17 0.99
CA ALA A 325 8.04 -19.04 2.28
C ALA A 325 9.53 -19.46 2.24
N ILE A 326 9.85 -20.59 1.62
CA ILE A 326 11.24 -21.05 1.44
C ILE A 326 12.03 -20.00 0.69
N ARG A 327 11.50 -19.45 -0.41
CA ARG A 327 12.21 -18.41 -1.16
C ARG A 327 12.48 -17.17 -0.32
N LEU A 328 11.51 -16.71 0.46
CA LEU A 328 11.69 -15.54 1.30
C LEU A 328 12.79 -15.77 2.35
N LEU A 329 12.87 -16.98 2.91
CA LEU A 329 13.95 -17.36 3.83
C LEU A 329 15.31 -17.40 3.11
N GLU A 330 15.40 -17.96 1.89
CA GLU A 330 16.64 -17.93 1.09
C GLU A 330 17.12 -16.49 0.80
N ILE A 331 16.19 -15.55 0.60
CA ILE A 331 16.51 -14.12 0.48
C ILE A 331 17.02 -13.57 1.81
N GLY A 332 16.39 -13.96 2.92
CA GLY A 332 16.81 -13.64 4.28
C GLY A 332 18.24 -14.08 4.57
N ASP A 333 18.60 -15.33 4.26
CA ASP A 333 19.94 -15.89 4.44
C ASP A 333 20.99 -15.08 3.64
N TRP A 334 20.64 -14.62 2.44
CA TRP A 334 21.51 -13.74 1.66
C TRP A 334 21.66 -12.36 2.31
N LEU A 335 20.57 -11.79 2.83
CA LEU A 335 20.55 -10.48 3.50
C LEU A 335 21.24 -10.48 4.86
N GLU A 336 21.31 -11.61 5.56
CA GLU A 336 22.12 -11.73 6.78
C GLU A 336 23.61 -11.46 6.47
N LYS A 337 24.08 -11.94 5.31
CA LYS A 337 25.48 -11.76 4.91
C LYS A 337 25.75 -10.44 4.20
N TYR A 338 24.83 -9.95 3.37
CA TYR A 338 25.05 -8.82 2.47
C TYR A 338 24.12 -7.62 2.71
N GLY A 339 23.31 -7.66 3.76
CA GLY A 339 22.29 -6.65 4.05
C GLY A 339 22.84 -5.25 4.29
N GLU A 340 24.10 -5.11 4.71
CA GLU A 340 24.75 -3.80 4.83
C GLU A 340 24.87 -3.06 3.49
N SER A 341 24.92 -3.80 2.36
CA SER A 341 24.91 -3.23 1.01
C SER A 341 23.51 -2.80 0.56
N ILE A 342 22.48 -3.13 1.33
CA ILE A 342 21.07 -2.83 1.04
C ILE A 342 20.55 -1.75 1.99
N TYR A 343 20.46 -2.04 3.28
CA TYR A 343 19.75 -1.20 4.24
C TYR A 343 20.49 0.10 4.55
N ALA A 344 19.73 1.18 4.74
CA ALA A 344 20.26 2.51 5.03
C ALA A 344 21.33 3.01 4.04
N THR A 345 21.33 2.47 2.81
CA THR A 345 22.15 2.96 1.71
C THR A 345 21.38 3.96 0.85
N ARG A 346 22.06 4.65 -0.05
CA ARG A 346 21.50 5.37 -1.21
C ARG A 346 21.96 4.73 -2.51
N GLY A 347 21.22 4.88 -3.59
CA GLY A 347 21.62 4.40 -4.91
C GLY A 347 22.82 5.17 -5.49
N GLY A 348 23.61 4.48 -6.32
CA GLY A 348 24.79 5.04 -7.00
C GLY A 348 26.09 4.85 -6.20
N PRO A 349 27.22 5.42 -6.64
CA PRO A 349 27.35 6.42 -7.71
C PRO A 349 27.23 5.88 -9.14
N PHE A 350 27.34 4.57 -9.34
CA PHE A 350 27.16 3.94 -10.65
C PHE A 350 25.70 3.49 -10.84
N LYS A 351 25.07 3.97 -11.92
CA LYS A 351 23.69 3.62 -12.25
C LYS A 351 23.55 2.10 -12.51
N PRO A 352 22.46 1.46 -12.04
CA PRO A 352 22.20 0.06 -12.35
C PRO A 352 22.18 -0.21 -13.86
N ASN A 353 22.74 -1.34 -14.27
CA ASN A 353 22.71 -1.83 -15.64
C ASN A 353 22.47 -3.36 -15.67
N SER A 354 22.71 -4.01 -16.81
CA SER A 354 22.54 -5.46 -16.94
C SER A 354 23.46 -6.27 -16.02
N PHE A 355 24.66 -5.75 -15.72
CA PHE A 355 25.76 -6.44 -15.04
C PHE A 355 25.91 -6.07 -13.56
N MET A 356 25.68 -4.80 -13.20
CA MET A 356 25.92 -4.31 -11.83
C MET A 356 24.88 -3.29 -11.37
N ALA A 357 24.82 -3.10 -10.06
CA ALA A 357 24.27 -1.92 -9.39
C ALA A 357 25.26 -1.50 -8.30
N SER A 358 25.19 -0.24 -7.86
CA SER A 358 25.98 0.23 -6.72
C SER A 358 25.07 0.95 -5.74
N THR A 359 25.41 0.82 -4.48
CA THR A 359 24.80 1.56 -3.38
C THR A 359 25.90 2.32 -2.66
N ARG A 360 25.53 3.24 -1.79
CA ARG A 360 26.49 3.96 -0.96
C ARG A 360 25.94 4.26 0.41
N LYS A 361 26.80 4.24 1.41
CA LYS A 361 26.52 4.71 2.76
C LYS A 361 27.71 5.50 3.24
N ASP A 362 27.51 6.80 3.44
CA ASP A 362 28.60 7.75 3.72
C ASP A 362 29.69 7.67 2.63
N ASN A 363 30.91 7.29 3.01
CA ASN A 363 32.06 7.15 2.11
C ASN A 363 32.29 5.70 1.62
N ILE A 364 31.38 4.78 1.92
CA ILE A 364 31.44 3.37 1.49
C ILE A 364 30.54 3.23 0.25
N ILE A 365 31.07 2.61 -0.80
CA ILE A 365 30.38 2.26 -2.05
C ILE A 365 30.31 0.74 -2.16
#